data_AF-A0AA38NY97-F1
#
_entry.id   AF-A0AA38NY97-F1
#
_cell.length_a   1.000
_cell.length_b   1.000
_cell.length_c   1.000
_cell.angle_alpha   90.00
_cell.angle_beta   90.00
_cell.angle_gamma   90.00
#
_symmetry.space_group_name_H-M   'P 1'
#
loop_
_entity.id
_entity.type
_entity.pdbx_description
1 polymer ?
#
loop_
_entity_poly.entity_id
_entity_poly.type
_entity_poly.pdbx_seq_one_letter_code
_entity_poly.pdbx_strand_id
1 'polypeptide(L)'
;ITRIINHLSTKLELGSPMISLYLLQNPDHYTSHEFVPFYWKTFRKGKLIGLSSTFDYTHRPLVHDSYYLYEWIRQFTRVRKSKQKDDTSSSEINSSTTSHSMPTKNSFKQFMFMDGHPLSESHVPVHRRNPHNVVPNFLGGILPRPDKEDREYYCCTMLVLFRPWRTGFDLKEHNQTWHEAFLAYEFPPECKMYIQNINLRYEALDSRDDFRSQMK
;
A
#
# COMPACT_ATOMS: atom_id res chain seq x y z
N ILE A 1 -8.21 -10.02 -42.55
CA ILE A 1 -7.41 -9.77 -41.32
C ILE A 1 -5.92 -10.06 -41.55
N THR A 2 -5.51 -11.27 -41.92
CA THR A 2 -4.10 -11.64 -42.18
C THR A 2 -3.37 -10.76 -43.21
N ARG A 3 -4.01 -10.40 -44.33
CA ARG A 3 -3.41 -9.48 -45.32
C ARG A 3 -3.18 -8.05 -44.80
N ILE A 4 -4.04 -7.59 -43.90
CA ILE A 4 -3.94 -6.25 -43.27
C ILE A 4 -2.80 -6.26 -42.25
N ILE A 5 -2.69 -7.32 -41.46
CA ILE A 5 -1.62 -7.51 -40.47
C ILE A 5 -0.24 -7.53 -41.15
N ASN A 6 -0.09 -8.27 -42.26
CA ASN A 6 1.17 -8.33 -43.00
C ASN A 6 1.59 -6.97 -43.59
N HIS A 7 0.62 -6.12 -43.93
CA HIS A 7 0.90 -4.81 -44.53
C HIS A 7 1.19 -3.70 -43.49
N LEU A 8 0.68 -3.84 -42.26
CA LEU A 8 0.99 -2.96 -41.13
C LEU A 8 2.32 -3.33 -40.46
N SER A 9 2.61 -4.63 -40.35
CA SER A 9 3.86 -5.16 -39.78
C SER A 9 5.09 -4.62 -40.50
N THR A 10 5.03 -4.54 -41.83
CA THR A 10 6.10 -3.99 -42.66
C THR A 10 6.29 -2.47 -42.57
N LYS A 11 5.29 -1.73 -42.04
CA LYS A 11 5.32 -0.26 -41.97
C LYS A 11 5.62 0.31 -40.58
N LEU A 12 5.51 -0.49 -39.52
CA LEU A 12 5.51 0.00 -38.13
C LEU A 12 6.54 -0.68 -37.22
N GLU A 13 7.39 -1.58 -37.74
CA GLU A 13 8.31 -2.43 -36.94
C GLU A 13 7.65 -3.12 -35.74
N LEU A 14 6.33 -3.25 -35.77
CA LEU A 14 5.51 -3.82 -34.72
C LEU A 14 5.21 -5.27 -35.12
N GLY A 15 5.58 -6.23 -34.27
CA GLY A 15 5.38 -7.64 -34.56
C GLY A 15 3.90 -7.96 -34.85
N SER A 16 3.65 -8.85 -35.82
CA SER A 16 2.29 -9.27 -36.22
C SER A 16 1.35 -9.66 -35.05
N PRO A 17 1.83 -10.29 -33.95
CA PRO A 17 1.00 -10.51 -32.76
C PRO A 17 0.50 -9.22 -32.11
N MET A 18 1.35 -8.19 -32.01
CA MET A 18 1.02 -6.91 -31.38
C MET A 18 0.00 -6.13 -32.23
N ILE A 19 0.14 -6.15 -33.56
CA ILE A 19 -0.85 -5.57 -34.48
C ILE A 19 -2.20 -6.28 -34.38
N SER A 20 -2.19 -7.61 -34.23
CA SER A 20 -3.41 -8.38 -34.01
C SER A 20 -4.07 -8.02 -32.67
N LEU A 21 -3.30 -7.72 -31.62
CA LEU A 21 -3.83 -7.22 -30.35
C LEU A 21 -4.52 -5.85 -30.52
N TYR A 22 -3.87 -4.90 -31.20
CA TYR A 22 -4.44 -3.59 -31.49
C TYR A 22 -5.75 -3.66 -32.29
N LEU A 23 -5.78 -4.50 -33.32
CA LEU A 23 -6.98 -4.69 -34.16
C LEU A 23 -8.16 -5.31 -33.40
N LEU A 24 -7.88 -6.08 -32.34
CA LEU A 24 -8.89 -6.66 -31.46
C LEU A 24 -9.32 -5.70 -30.32
N GLN A 25 -8.83 -4.45 -30.32
CA GLN A 25 -9.04 -3.46 -29.26
C GLN A 25 -8.60 -3.96 -27.87
N ASN A 26 -7.63 -4.87 -27.82
CA ASN A 26 -7.06 -5.27 -26.55
C ASN A 26 -6.24 -4.09 -25.99
N PRO A 27 -6.38 -3.77 -24.69
CA PRO A 27 -5.59 -2.71 -24.08
C PRO A 27 -4.10 -3.08 -24.09
N ASP A 28 -3.26 -2.14 -24.48
CA ASP A 28 -1.78 -2.29 -24.55
C ASP A 28 -1.10 -2.58 -23.21
N HIS A 29 -1.85 -2.45 -22.12
CA HIS A 29 -1.31 -2.43 -20.78
C HIS A 29 -2.03 -3.46 -19.92
N TYR A 30 -1.50 -4.68 -19.87
CA TYR A 30 -1.86 -5.65 -18.85
C TYR A 30 -0.99 -5.41 -17.62
N THR A 31 -1.47 -4.59 -16.69
CA THR A 31 -0.87 -4.50 -15.35
C THR A 31 -1.90 -4.95 -14.35
N SER A 32 -1.76 -6.20 -13.91
CA SER A 32 -2.63 -6.78 -12.89
C SER A 32 -2.43 -6.09 -11.53
N HIS A 33 -1.23 -5.56 -11.26
CA HIS A 33 -0.87 -5.00 -9.95
C HIS A 33 -0.04 -3.70 -10.03
N GLU A 34 -0.35 -2.74 -9.17
CA GLU A 34 0.42 -1.51 -8.96
C GLU A 34 1.39 -1.70 -7.79
N PHE A 35 2.69 -1.56 -8.05
CA PHE A 35 3.71 -1.68 -7.00
C PHE A 35 4.03 -0.31 -6.40
N VAL A 36 3.67 -0.10 -5.13
CA VAL A 36 3.89 1.19 -4.46
C VAL A 36 5.18 1.14 -3.65
N PRO A 37 6.16 2.03 -3.91
CA PRO A 37 7.40 2.10 -3.14
C PRO A 37 7.16 2.31 -1.64
N PHE A 38 7.77 1.46 -0.81
CA PHE A 38 7.72 1.56 0.64
C PHE A 38 9.12 1.39 1.24
N TYR A 39 9.68 2.45 1.81
CA TYR A 39 11.06 2.49 2.29
C TYR A 39 11.21 1.92 3.71
N TRP A 40 11.55 0.64 3.80
CA TRP A 40 11.64 -0.14 5.04
C TRP A 40 12.77 0.33 5.98
N LYS A 41 13.96 0.62 5.44
CA LYS A 41 15.16 0.92 6.27
C LYS A 41 15.03 2.15 7.17
N THR A 42 14.07 3.02 6.91
CA THR A 42 13.73 4.16 7.76
C THR A 42 13.37 3.73 9.18
N PHE A 43 12.85 2.51 9.35
CA PHE A 43 12.42 1.98 10.65
C PHE A 43 13.59 1.44 11.51
N ARG A 44 14.73 1.08 10.91
CA ARG A 44 15.85 0.39 11.59
C ARG A 44 16.57 1.24 12.65
N LYS A 45 16.36 2.57 12.69
CA LYS A 45 17.02 3.47 13.66
C LYS A 45 16.04 4.32 14.48
N GLY A 46 14.76 3.95 14.53
CA GLY A 46 13.75 4.68 15.32
C GLY A 46 13.48 6.14 14.89
N LYS A 47 14.11 6.61 13.80
CA LYS A 47 13.91 7.97 13.27
C LYS A 47 12.96 7.89 12.08
N LEU A 48 11.66 7.97 12.36
CA LEU A 48 10.65 8.15 11.33
C LEU A 48 10.96 9.45 10.58
N ILE A 49 11.20 9.36 9.27
CA ILE A 49 11.26 10.55 8.42
C ILE A 49 9.82 11.07 8.33
N GLY A 50 9.61 12.32 8.73
CA GLY A 50 8.30 12.98 8.90
C GLY A 50 7.44 13.15 7.63
N LEU A 51 7.75 12.42 6.55
CA LEU A 51 7.00 12.40 5.29
C LEU A 51 6.77 10.99 4.73
N SER A 52 7.20 9.95 5.46
CA SER A 52 7.06 8.54 5.08
C SER A 52 5.63 8.01 5.22
N SER A 53 5.27 6.98 4.45
CA SER A 53 3.97 6.30 4.55
C SER A 53 3.70 5.73 5.95
N THR A 54 4.76 5.35 6.69
CA THR A 54 4.65 4.92 8.10
C THR A 54 4.29 6.08 9.02
N PHE A 55 4.83 7.28 8.77
CA PHE A 55 4.48 8.47 9.54
C PHE A 55 3.01 8.86 9.32
N ASP A 56 2.56 8.83 8.06
CA ASP A 56 1.14 9.00 7.70
C ASP A 56 0.25 7.98 8.43
N TYR A 57 0.69 6.72 8.51
CA TYR A 57 0.00 5.63 9.20
C TYR A 57 -0.13 5.86 10.72
N THR A 58 0.95 6.29 11.39
CA THR A 58 0.92 6.55 12.85
C THR A 58 -0.01 7.71 13.22
N HIS A 59 -0.18 8.68 12.32
CA HIS A 59 -1.09 9.82 12.47
C HIS A 59 -2.41 9.64 11.70
N ARG A 60 -2.75 8.40 11.31
CA ARG A 60 -3.99 8.12 10.59
C ARG A 60 -5.22 8.54 11.41
N PRO A 61 -6.35 8.88 10.76
CA PRO A 61 -7.56 9.24 11.47
C PRO A 61 -8.07 8.12 12.38
N LEU A 62 -8.81 8.45 13.44
CA LEU A 62 -9.30 7.49 14.43
C LEU A 62 -10.25 6.44 13.84
N VAL A 63 -11.02 6.80 12.81
CA VAL A 63 -11.90 5.85 12.11
C VAL A 63 -11.13 4.72 11.41
N HIS A 64 -9.83 4.89 11.19
CA HIS A 64 -8.96 3.91 10.55
C HIS A 64 -8.03 3.19 11.55
N ASP A 65 -8.38 3.15 12.85
CA ASP A 65 -7.49 2.59 13.87
C ASP A 65 -7.26 1.08 13.72
N SER A 66 -8.25 0.35 13.21
CA SER A 66 -8.21 -1.09 12.99
C SER A 66 -7.27 -1.55 11.89
N TYR A 67 -6.81 -0.64 11.02
CA TYR A 67 -5.92 -0.99 9.91
C TYR A 67 -4.51 -1.28 10.41
N TYR A 68 -3.91 -2.37 9.93
CA TYR A 68 -2.47 -2.61 10.03
C TYR A 68 -1.71 -1.91 8.90
N LEU A 69 -0.40 -1.71 9.08
CA LEU A 69 0.40 -0.88 8.19
C LEU A 69 0.39 -1.36 6.73
N TYR A 70 0.50 -2.68 6.50
CA TYR A 70 0.50 -3.23 5.15
C TYR A 70 -0.81 -2.94 4.40
N GLU A 71 -1.95 -3.10 5.06
CA GLU A 71 -3.26 -2.79 4.49
C GLU A 71 -3.44 -1.29 4.27
N TRP A 72 -2.99 -0.46 5.22
CA TRP A 72 -3.02 1.00 5.06
C TRP A 72 -2.30 1.46 3.79
N ILE A 73 -1.10 0.94 3.51
CA ILE A 73 -0.33 1.29 2.30
C ILE A 73 -1.10 0.91 1.02
N ARG A 74 -1.83 -0.21 1.06
CA ARG A 74 -2.63 -0.71 -0.06
C ARG A 74 -3.92 0.07 -0.25
N GLN A 75 -4.55 0.49 0.83
CA GLN A 75 -5.87 1.14 0.78
C GLN A 75 -5.79 2.64 0.63
N PHE A 76 -4.76 3.29 1.18
CA PHE A 76 -4.72 4.74 1.27
C PHE A 76 -3.52 5.35 0.53
N THR A 77 -3.71 6.58 0.07
CA THR A 77 -2.65 7.44 -0.43
C THR A 77 -2.87 8.86 0.09
N ARG A 78 -1.78 9.58 0.34
CA ARG A 78 -1.83 10.97 0.80
C ARG A 78 -2.00 11.89 -0.40
N VAL A 79 -3.02 12.75 -0.37
CA VAL A 79 -3.26 13.76 -1.41
C VAL A 79 -3.42 15.15 -0.81
N ARG A 80 -3.11 16.18 -1.59
CA ARG A 80 -3.32 17.57 -1.19
C ARG A 80 -4.80 17.90 -1.18
N LYS A 81 -5.27 18.65 -0.18
CA LYS A 81 -6.64 19.17 -0.15
C LYS A 81 -6.87 20.10 -1.32
N SER A 82 -7.99 19.93 -2.02
CA SER A 82 -8.44 20.92 -3.01
C SER A 82 -8.87 22.19 -2.28
N LYS A 83 -8.45 23.37 -2.76
CA LYS A 83 -9.02 24.63 -2.30
C LYS A 83 -10.45 24.71 -2.85
N GLN A 84 -11.46 24.65 -1.99
CA GLN A 84 -12.79 25.11 -2.39
C GLN A 84 -12.66 26.60 -2.75
N LYS A 85 -13.10 26.98 -3.94
CA LYS A 85 -13.42 28.37 -4.25
C LYS A 85 -14.68 28.70 -3.44
N ASP A 86 -14.57 29.56 -2.45
CA ASP A 86 -15.73 30.24 -1.86
C ASP A 86 -16.26 31.25 -2.90
N ASP A 87 -17.10 30.78 -3.82
CA ASP A 87 -17.95 31.69 -4.59
C ASP A 87 -19.19 31.99 -3.74
N THR A 88 -19.09 33.07 -2.97
CA THR A 88 -20.25 33.74 -2.39
C THR A 88 -20.99 34.46 -3.51
N SER A 89 -22.05 33.85 -4.05
CA SER A 89 -23.10 34.57 -4.75
C SER A 89 -24.47 34.03 -4.36
N SER A 90 -25.22 34.91 -3.70
CA SER A 90 -26.62 34.76 -3.34
C SER A 90 -27.51 34.77 -4.58
N SER A 91 -28.27 33.70 -4.79
CA SER A 91 -29.50 33.75 -5.57
C SER A 91 -30.49 32.69 -5.06
N GLU A 92 -31.64 33.18 -4.62
CA GLU A 92 -32.79 32.38 -4.22
C GLU A 92 -33.45 31.69 -5.44
N ILE A 93 -34.01 30.48 -5.22
CA ILE A 93 -35.39 30.04 -5.55
C ILE A 93 -35.49 28.50 -5.76
N ASN A 94 -36.18 27.88 -4.79
CA ASN A 94 -37.19 26.80 -4.80
C ASN A 94 -36.99 25.37 -5.37
N SER A 95 -37.18 24.42 -4.42
CA SER A 95 -38.00 23.18 -4.45
C SER A 95 -37.71 22.07 -5.47
N SER A 96 -37.15 20.94 -5.00
CA SER A 96 -37.92 19.71 -4.68
C SER A 96 -37.00 18.50 -4.37
N THR A 97 -37.15 17.96 -3.16
CA THR A 97 -37.01 16.54 -2.74
C THR A 97 -35.98 15.62 -3.42
N THR A 98 -34.82 15.40 -2.77
CA THR A 98 -34.30 14.04 -2.44
C THR A 98 -33.35 14.17 -1.23
N SER A 99 -33.58 13.37 -0.20
CA SER A 99 -32.79 13.34 1.04
C SER A 99 -31.37 12.80 0.80
N HIS A 100 -30.40 13.68 0.59
CA HIS A 100 -28.97 13.41 0.80
C HIS A 100 -28.43 14.49 1.74
N SER A 101 -28.31 14.13 3.01
CA SER A 101 -27.73 14.98 4.05
C SER A 101 -26.27 15.28 3.72
N MET A 102 -25.98 16.54 3.41
CA MET A 102 -24.62 17.04 3.27
C MET A 102 -23.85 16.82 4.59
N PRO A 103 -22.60 16.32 4.56
CA PRO A 103 -21.84 16.13 5.78
C PRO A 103 -21.51 17.50 6.38
N THR A 104 -21.89 17.71 7.64
CA THR A 104 -21.54 18.94 8.39
C THR A 104 -20.02 19.05 8.49
N LYS A 105 -19.47 20.28 8.56
CA LYS A 105 -18.01 20.54 8.69
C LYS A 105 -17.33 19.73 9.81
N ASN A 106 -18.09 19.25 10.79
CA ASN A 106 -17.59 18.42 11.89
C ASN A 106 -17.32 16.96 11.49
N SER A 107 -18.06 16.39 10.53
CA SER A 107 -17.82 15.00 10.07
C SER A 107 -16.57 14.87 9.21
N PHE A 108 -16.12 15.95 8.56
CA PHE A 108 -14.89 15.92 7.75
C PHE A 108 -13.63 15.78 8.60
N LYS A 109 -13.64 16.25 9.86
CA LYS A 109 -12.49 16.13 10.76
C LYS A 109 -12.11 14.68 11.07
N GLN A 110 -13.08 13.77 11.09
CA GLN A 110 -12.82 12.36 11.42
C GLN A 110 -11.95 11.63 10.39
N PHE A 111 -11.76 12.21 9.20
CA PHE A 111 -10.95 11.64 8.11
C PHE A 111 -9.61 12.36 7.92
N MET A 112 -9.31 13.36 8.75
CA MET A 112 -8.06 14.12 8.68
C MET A 112 -6.95 13.44 9.49
N PHE A 113 -5.70 13.67 9.13
CA PHE A 113 -4.57 13.26 9.97
C PHE A 113 -4.70 13.86 11.37
N MET A 114 -4.26 13.11 12.38
CA MET A 114 -4.23 13.58 13.75
C MET A 114 -3.22 14.73 13.94
N ASP A 115 -3.38 15.43 15.06
CA ASP A 115 -2.45 16.48 15.49
C ASP A 115 -1.03 15.92 15.61
N GLY A 116 -0.03 16.75 15.29
CA GLY A 116 1.38 16.35 15.22
C GLY A 116 1.86 15.93 13.83
N HIS A 117 0.94 15.71 12.87
CA HIS A 117 1.33 15.45 11.49
C HIS A 117 1.71 16.75 10.75
N PRO A 118 2.91 16.87 10.14
CA PRO A 118 3.38 18.13 9.55
C PRO A 118 2.57 18.57 8.33
N LEU A 119 1.78 17.66 7.75
CA LEU A 119 0.91 17.93 6.61
C LEU A 119 -0.59 17.82 6.94
N SER A 120 -0.99 17.76 8.21
CA SER A 120 -2.40 17.63 8.62
C SER A 120 -3.29 18.73 8.02
N GLU A 121 -2.77 19.95 7.90
CA GLU A 121 -3.50 21.10 7.36
C GLU A 121 -3.61 21.08 5.83
N SER A 122 -2.64 20.52 5.12
CA SER A 122 -2.56 20.60 3.65
C SER A 122 -2.95 19.31 2.93
N HIS A 123 -2.87 18.17 3.59
CA HIS A 123 -3.08 16.85 3.01
C HIS A 123 -4.10 16.02 3.79
N VAL A 124 -4.68 15.03 3.12
CA VAL A 124 -5.57 14.03 3.71
C VAL A 124 -5.25 12.64 3.14
N PRO A 125 -5.49 11.57 3.90
CA PRO A 125 -5.52 10.23 3.35
C PRO A 125 -6.80 10.04 2.52
N VAL A 126 -6.67 9.50 1.33
CA VAL A 126 -7.81 9.11 0.48
C VAL A 126 -7.69 7.65 0.09
N HIS A 127 -8.85 7.01 -0.07
CA HIS A 127 -8.92 5.64 -0.52
C HIS A 127 -8.44 5.53 -1.97
N ARG A 128 -7.64 4.50 -2.26
CA ARG A 128 -7.25 4.14 -3.62
C ARG A 128 -8.44 3.55 -4.36
N ARG A 129 -8.46 3.74 -5.69
CA ARG A 129 -9.54 3.23 -6.55
C ARG A 129 -9.55 1.70 -6.60
N ASN A 130 -8.38 1.06 -6.72
CA ASN A 130 -8.24 -0.39 -6.87
C ASN A 130 -7.26 -0.97 -5.83
N PRO A 131 -7.60 -0.96 -4.53
CA PRO A 131 -6.66 -1.32 -3.46
C PRO A 131 -6.21 -2.78 -3.51
N HIS A 132 -7.04 -3.68 -4.05
CA HIS A 132 -6.70 -5.10 -4.16
C HIS A 132 -5.51 -5.35 -5.09
N ASN A 133 -5.33 -4.52 -6.11
CA ASN A 133 -4.25 -4.62 -7.08
C ASN A 133 -2.96 -3.95 -6.58
N VAL A 134 -3.00 -3.27 -5.44
CA VAL A 134 -1.82 -2.57 -4.91
C VAL A 134 -0.98 -3.54 -4.08
N VAL A 135 0.32 -3.59 -4.38
CA VAL A 135 1.31 -4.38 -3.65
C VAL A 135 2.43 -3.46 -3.15
N PRO A 136 2.68 -3.37 -1.83
CA PRO A 136 3.82 -2.62 -1.31
C PRO A 136 5.15 -3.22 -1.83
N ASN A 137 5.97 -2.37 -2.45
CA ASN A 137 7.32 -2.71 -2.89
C ASN A 137 8.33 -2.23 -1.86
N PHE A 138 8.85 -3.16 -1.05
CA PHE A 138 9.79 -2.85 0.03
C PHE A 138 11.16 -2.45 -0.54
N LEU A 139 11.51 -1.17 -0.33
CA LEU A 139 12.78 -0.57 -0.73
C LEU A 139 13.66 -0.26 0.48
N GLY A 140 14.95 -0.06 0.22
CA GLY A 140 15.92 0.31 1.23
C GLY A 140 16.54 -0.87 1.96
N GLY A 141 16.05 -2.10 1.83
CA GLY A 141 16.68 -3.31 2.39
C GLY A 141 15.80 -4.52 2.17
N ILE A 142 16.36 -5.72 2.35
CA ILE A 142 15.55 -6.95 2.34
C ILE A 142 14.78 -7.07 3.66
N LEU A 143 13.55 -7.58 3.57
CA LEU A 143 12.80 -7.97 4.77
C LEU A 143 13.50 -9.16 5.44
N PRO A 144 13.45 -9.29 6.78
CA PRO A 144 14.03 -10.46 7.45
C PRO A 144 13.37 -11.75 6.98
N ARG A 145 14.15 -12.83 6.99
CA ARG A 145 13.66 -14.17 6.68
C ARG A 145 13.33 -14.92 7.98
N PRO A 146 12.39 -15.88 7.97
CA PRO A 146 12.03 -16.64 9.17
C PRO A 146 13.13 -17.61 9.63
N ASP A 147 14.00 -18.04 8.71
CA ASP A 147 15.02 -19.08 8.82
C ASP A 147 16.45 -18.55 9.08
N LYS A 148 16.69 -17.24 8.94
CA LYS A 148 18.02 -16.60 9.13
C LYS A 148 18.11 -15.73 10.39
N GLU A 149 19.36 -15.45 10.77
CA GLU A 149 19.95 -15.10 12.09
C GLU A 149 19.17 -14.27 13.13
N ASP A 150 18.14 -13.49 12.80
CA ASP A 150 17.47 -12.63 13.79
C ASP A 150 15.96 -12.87 13.84
N ARG A 151 15.58 -13.88 14.63
CA ARG A 151 14.17 -14.24 14.87
C ARG A 151 13.39 -13.11 15.53
N GLU A 152 14.01 -12.38 16.46
CA GLU A 152 13.38 -11.24 17.13
C GLU A 152 13.06 -10.14 16.12
N TYR A 153 13.99 -9.82 15.23
CA TYR A 153 13.78 -8.84 14.17
C TYR A 153 12.74 -9.31 13.14
N TYR A 154 12.70 -10.60 12.79
CA TYR A 154 11.63 -11.16 11.95
C TYR A 154 10.25 -10.97 12.59
N CYS A 155 10.10 -11.40 13.85
CA CYS A 155 8.85 -11.31 14.60
C CYS A 155 8.39 -9.85 14.75
N CYS A 156 9.31 -8.94 15.12
CA CYS A 156 9.06 -7.50 15.16
C CYS A 156 8.57 -6.97 13.81
N THR A 157 9.24 -7.33 12.71
CA THR A 157 8.88 -6.87 11.36
C THR A 157 7.49 -7.33 10.95
N MET A 158 7.15 -8.60 11.19
CA MET A 158 5.81 -9.12 10.86
C MET A 158 4.71 -8.45 11.69
N LEU A 159 4.96 -8.21 12.98
CA LEU A 159 4.04 -7.47 13.85
C LEU A 159 3.85 -6.02 13.37
N VAL A 160 4.94 -5.31 13.06
CA VAL A 160 4.90 -3.94 12.51
C VAL A 160 4.09 -3.87 11.20
N LEU A 161 4.15 -4.90 10.36
CA LEU A 161 3.43 -4.88 9.08
C LEU A 161 1.95 -5.29 9.22
N PHE A 162 1.65 -6.28 10.07
CA PHE A 162 0.37 -7.01 10.04
C PHE A 162 -0.45 -6.95 11.34
N ARG A 163 0.03 -6.26 12.37
CA ARG A 163 -0.77 -5.91 13.56
C ARG A 163 -1.12 -4.41 13.51
N PRO A 164 -2.30 -3.97 13.96
CA PRO A 164 -2.60 -2.54 14.09
C PRO A 164 -1.77 -1.91 15.22
N TRP A 165 -1.17 -0.74 14.97
CA TRP A 165 -0.40 0.01 15.96
C TRP A 165 -0.31 1.51 15.65
N ARG A 166 0.04 2.31 16.65
CA ARG A 166 0.50 3.70 16.50
C ARG A 166 1.85 3.92 17.15
N THR A 167 2.12 3.18 18.21
CA THR A 167 3.38 3.18 18.96
C THR A 167 3.92 1.77 19.11
N GLY A 168 5.19 1.65 19.51
CA GLY A 168 5.80 0.34 19.77
C GLY A 168 5.13 -0.44 20.90
N PHE A 169 4.48 0.25 21.85
CA PHE A 169 3.76 -0.37 22.97
C PHE A 169 2.51 -1.13 22.53
N ASP A 170 1.93 -0.78 21.38
CA ASP A 170 0.76 -1.50 20.83
C ASP A 170 1.14 -2.88 20.28
N LEU A 171 2.42 -3.10 20.00
CA LEU A 171 2.93 -4.32 19.37
C LEU A 171 3.37 -5.37 20.38
N LYS A 172 3.84 -4.96 21.56
CA LYS A 172 4.46 -5.82 22.56
C LYS A 172 4.50 -5.14 23.93
N GLU A 173 4.40 -5.95 24.99
CA GLU A 173 4.61 -5.50 26.37
C GLU A 173 6.09 -5.24 26.69
N HIS A 174 6.37 -4.42 27.70
CA HIS A 174 7.73 -4.01 28.07
C HIS A 174 8.68 -5.20 28.35
N ASN A 175 8.17 -6.22 29.04
CA ASN A 175 8.91 -7.44 29.38
C ASN A 175 8.64 -8.60 28.40
N GLN A 176 7.83 -8.34 27.36
CA GLN A 176 7.61 -9.19 26.19
C GLN A 176 8.95 -9.64 25.57
N THR A 177 9.13 -10.78 24.91
CA THR A 177 10.03 -10.88 23.73
C THR A 177 9.25 -10.63 22.43
N TRP A 178 9.90 -10.24 21.33
CA TRP A 178 9.19 -10.08 20.05
C TRP A 178 8.65 -11.42 19.55
N HIS A 179 9.39 -12.50 19.80
CA HIS A 179 8.97 -13.85 19.50
C HIS A 179 7.69 -14.25 20.24
N GLU A 180 7.62 -14.03 21.55
CA GLU A 180 6.41 -14.30 22.35
C GLU A 180 5.23 -13.45 21.89
N ALA A 181 5.44 -12.15 21.62
CA ALA A 181 4.39 -11.26 21.12
C ALA A 181 3.85 -11.73 19.76
N PHE A 182 4.73 -12.25 18.90
CA PHE A 182 4.36 -12.79 17.59
C PHE A 182 3.55 -14.08 17.71
N LEU A 183 3.90 -14.98 18.64
CA LEU A 183 3.16 -16.20 18.88
C LEU A 183 1.81 -15.95 19.55
N ALA A 184 1.73 -14.95 20.43
CA ALA A 184 0.50 -14.58 21.12
C ALA A 184 -0.52 -13.87 20.21
N TYR A 185 -0.07 -13.21 19.14
CA TYR A 185 -0.94 -12.50 18.23
C TYR A 185 -1.54 -13.43 17.17
N GLU A 186 -2.87 -13.49 17.11
CA GLU A 186 -3.57 -14.25 16.08
C GLU A 186 -3.70 -13.41 14.79
N PHE A 187 -2.85 -13.71 13.81
CA PHE A 187 -2.92 -13.06 12.51
C PHE A 187 -4.18 -13.47 11.73
N PRO A 188 -4.90 -12.51 11.11
CA PRO A 188 -5.97 -12.81 10.17
C PRO A 188 -5.50 -13.72 9.02
N PRO A 189 -6.38 -14.54 8.43
CA PRO A 189 -6.03 -15.45 7.35
C PRO A 189 -5.37 -14.74 6.15
N GLU A 190 -5.82 -13.54 5.78
CA GLU A 190 -5.21 -12.78 4.69
C GLU A 190 -3.78 -12.36 5.03
N CYS A 191 -3.52 -11.98 6.29
CA CYS A 191 -2.18 -11.63 6.75
C CYS A 191 -1.23 -12.83 6.68
N LYS A 192 -1.69 -14.02 7.09
CA LYS A 192 -0.90 -15.26 6.99
C LYS A 192 -0.52 -15.56 5.54
N MET A 193 -1.45 -15.38 4.61
CA MET A 193 -1.18 -15.50 3.17
C MET A 193 -0.12 -14.48 2.70
N TYR A 194 -0.20 -13.21 3.13
CA TYR A 194 0.82 -12.22 2.77
C TYR A 194 2.20 -12.55 3.34
N ILE A 195 2.27 -13.01 4.59
CA ILE A 195 3.51 -13.44 5.23
C ILE A 195 4.12 -14.62 4.46
N GLN A 196 3.31 -15.62 4.09
CA GLN A 196 3.76 -16.75 3.28
C GLN A 196 4.27 -16.30 1.90
N ASN A 197 3.56 -15.40 1.22
CA ASN A 197 3.98 -14.88 -0.09
C ASN A 197 5.31 -14.11 -0.01
N ILE A 198 5.52 -13.35 1.06
CA ILE A 198 6.79 -12.66 1.32
C ILE A 198 7.92 -13.68 1.49
N ASN A 199 7.68 -14.77 2.22
CA ASN A 199 8.67 -15.82 2.45
C ASN A 199 8.98 -16.64 1.19
N LEU A 200 7.96 -16.98 0.38
CA LEU A 200 8.09 -17.74 -0.87
C LEU A 200 9.08 -17.10 -1.85
N ARG A 201 9.14 -15.75 -1.86
CA ARG A 201 10.12 -15.02 -2.68
C ARG A 201 11.56 -15.42 -2.33
N TYR A 202 11.85 -15.70 -1.06
CA TYR A 202 13.19 -16.13 -0.64
C TYR A 202 13.48 -17.56 -1.06
N GLU A 203 12.52 -18.47 -0.90
CA GLU A 203 12.65 -19.87 -1.34
C GLU A 203 12.98 -19.96 -2.84
N ALA A 204 12.31 -19.14 -3.67
CA ALA A 204 12.57 -19.08 -5.10
C ALA A 204 13.95 -18.50 -5.46
N LEU A 205 14.41 -17.47 -4.72
CA LEU A 205 15.73 -16.90 -4.93
C LEU A 205 16.84 -17.89 -4.56
N ASP A 206 16.68 -18.57 -3.43
CA ASP A 206 17.63 -19.58 -2.96
C ASP A 206 17.68 -20.77 -3.95
N SER A 207 16.52 -21.30 -4.36
CA SER A 207 16.44 -22.38 -5.36
C SER A 207 17.17 -22.04 -6.67
N ARG A 208 17.05 -20.80 -7.14
CA ARG A 208 17.75 -20.31 -8.35
C ARG A 208 19.26 -20.23 -8.14
N ASP A 209 19.68 -19.73 -6.98
CA ASP A 209 21.08 -19.52 -6.68
C ASP A 209 21.80 -20.86 -6.39
N ASP A 210 21.11 -21.84 -5.82
CA ASP A 210 21.56 -23.23 -5.67
C ASP A 210 21.79 -23.89 -7.04
N PHE A 211 20.82 -23.77 -7.96
CA PHE A 211 20.96 -24.26 -9.33
C PHE A 211 22.15 -23.62 -10.05
N ARG A 212 22.38 -22.32 -9.87
CA ARG A 212 23.55 -21.62 -10.43
C ARG A 212 24.86 -22.07 -9.82
N SER A 213 24.87 -22.45 -8.54
CA SER A 213 26.07 -22.90 -7.84
C SER A 213 26.48 -24.31 -8.26
N GLN A 214 25.51 -25.16 -8.59
CA GLN A 214 25.76 -26.53 -9.10
C GLN A 214 26.27 -26.57 -10.55
N MET A 215 26.08 -25.49 -11.33
CA MET A 215 26.57 -25.38 -12.72
C MET A 215 27.98 -24.80 -12.86
N LYS A 216 28.68 -24.54 -11.75
CA LYS A 216 30.08 -24.07 -11.72
C LYS A 216 31.00 -25.20 -11.26
#